data_AF-A0A950UFE9-F1
#
_entry.id   AF-A0A950UFE9-F1
#
_cell.length_a   1.000
_cell.length_b   1.000
_cell.length_c   1.000
_cell.angle_alpha   90.00
_cell.angle_beta   90.00
_cell.angle_gamma   90.00
#
_symmetry.space_group_name_H-M   'P 1'
#
loop_
_entity.id
_entity.type
_entity.pdbx_description
1 polymer ?
#
loop_
_entity_poly.entity_id
_entity_poly.type
_entity_poly.pdbx_seq_one_letter_code
_entity_poly.pdbx_strand_id
1 'polypeptide(L)'
;MGSMSLVHWLVVLAIVLVLFGAGKLPRVMGDFAKGIKAFKAGMKDEDETASSNPPVQVAPPAGAAASTASVGVGDRPRDHA
;
A
#
# COMPACT_ATOMS: atom_id res chain seq x y z
N MET A 1 -32.67 -0.58 27.15
CA MET A 1 -31.39 -1.16 27.60
C MET A 1 -30.45 -1.35 26.41
N GLY A 2 -29.95 -0.27 25.80
CA GLY A 2 -29.17 -0.37 24.55
C GLY A 2 -28.11 0.73 24.36
N SER A 3 -28.19 1.81 25.14
CA SER A 3 -27.22 2.92 25.12
C SER A 3 -25.91 2.62 25.87
N MET A 4 -25.90 1.66 26.80
CA MET A 4 -24.70 1.35 27.60
C MET A 4 -23.67 0.49 26.86
N SER A 5 -24.07 -0.33 25.88
CA SER A 5 -23.13 -1.26 25.23
C SER A 5 -22.34 -0.59 24.10
N LEU A 6 -23.04 0.15 23.23
CA LEU A 6 -22.40 0.78 22.06
C LEU A 6 -21.48 1.94 22.46
N VAL A 7 -21.94 2.79 23.40
CA VAL A 7 -21.12 3.90 23.91
C VAL A 7 -19.92 3.37 24.70
N HIS A 8 -20.08 2.30 25.49
CA HIS A 8 -18.96 1.68 26.21
C HIS A 8 -17.87 1.18 25.27
N TRP A 9 -18.24 0.46 24.20
CA TRP A 9 -17.27 0.02 23.19
C TRP A 9 -16.56 1.19 22.49
N LEU A 10 -17.29 2.27 22.20
CA LEU A 10 -16.71 3.48 21.62
C LEU A 10 -15.70 4.16 22.57
N VAL A 11 -16.05 4.26 23.86
CA VAL A 11 -15.21 4.85 24.90
C VAL A 11 -13.95 4.00 25.13
N VAL A 12 -14.07 2.68 25.18
CA VAL A 12 -12.92 1.77 25.31
C VAL A 12 -11.99 1.92 24.11
N LEU A 13 -12.54 1.98 22.89
CA LEU A 13 -11.74 2.17 21.68
C LEU A 13 -11.01 3.51 21.70
N ALA A 14 -11.69 4.59 22.13
CA ALA A 14 -11.08 5.91 22.28
C ALA A 14 -9.91 5.89 23.28
N ILE A 15 -10.07 5.24 24.44
CA ILE A 15 -9.00 5.12 25.44
C ILE A 15 -7.80 4.34 24.88
N VAL A 16 -8.04 3.23 24.17
CA VAL A 16 -6.98 2.45 23.53
C VAL A 16 -6.23 3.29 22.49
N LEU A 17 -6.93 4.07 21.67
CA LEU A 17 -6.31 4.98 20.70
C LEU A 17 -5.47 6.06 21.38
N VAL A 18 -5.89 6.58 22.54
CA VAL A 18 -5.13 7.58 23.30
C VAL A 18 -3.88 6.96 23.94
N LEU A 19 -3.97 5.76 24.50
CA LEU A 19 -2.83 5.05 25.10
C LEU A 19 -1.80 4.58 24.06
N PHE A 20 -2.27 4.05 22.93
CA PHE A 20 -1.40 3.57 21.85
C PHE A 20 -0.92 4.71 20.93
N GLY A 21 -1.69 5.79 20.84
CA GLY A 21 -1.46 6.91 19.93
C GLY A 21 -1.77 6.58 18.46
N ALA A 22 -2.03 7.62 17.66
CA ALA A 22 -2.37 7.49 16.24
C ALA A 22 -1.23 6.95 15.36
N GLY A 23 0.01 6.89 15.87
CA GLY A 23 1.18 6.42 15.11
C GLY A 23 1.46 4.92 15.22
N LYS A 24 1.14 4.28 16.36
CA LYS A 24 1.44 2.84 16.56
C LYS A 24 0.31 1.94 16.09
N LEU A 25 -0.94 2.35 16.28
CA LEU A 25 -2.10 1.52 15.95
C LEU A 25 -2.18 1.19 14.44
N PRO A 26 -2.01 2.14 13.50
CA PRO A 26 -2.10 1.83 12.07
C PRO A 26 -0.95 0.97 11.57
N ARG A 27 0.25 1.11 12.16
CA ARG A 27 1.42 0.32 11.76
C ARG A 27 1.26 -1.14 12.18
N VAL A 28 0.87 -1.38 13.43
CA VAL A 28 0.63 -2.73 13.95
C VAL A 28 -0.60 -3.37 13.30
N MET A 29 -1.68 -2.60 13.11
CA MET A 29 -2.87 -3.09 12.39
C MET A 29 -2.57 -3.38 10.92
N GLY A 30 -1.68 -2.63 10.27
CA GLY A 30 -1.27 -2.89 8.89
C GLY A 30 -0.53 -4.22 8.74
N ASP A 31 0.40 -4.52 9.64
CA ASP A 31 1.14 -5.79 9.63
C ASP A 31 0.24 -6.98 10.01
N PHE A 32 -0.64 -6.78 10.99
CA PHE A 32 -1.64 -7.77 11.39
C PHE A 32 -2.68 -8.05 10.28
N ALA A 33 -3.18 -7.01 9.61
CA ALA A 33 -4.13 -7.13 8.51
C ALA A 33 -3.51 -7.82 7.29
N LYS A 34 -2.23 -7.57 6.98
CA LYS A 34 -1.51 -8.30 5.93
C LYS A 34 -1.41 -9.79 6.25
N GLY A 35 -1.11 -10.17 7.50
CA GLY A 35 -1.07 -11.56 7.94
C GLY A 35 -2.43 -12.26 7.80
N ILE A 36 -3.51 -11.63 8.27
CA ILE A 36 -4.87 -12.17 8.13
C ILE A 36 -5.30 -12.23 6.66
N LYS A 37 -4.95 -11.23 5.84
CA LYS A 37 -5.29 -11.21 4.42
C LYS A 37 -4.54 -12.29 3.65
N ALA A 38 -3.27 -12.53 3.94
CA ALA A 38 -2.48 -13.62 3.35
C ALA A 38 -3.02 -14.99 3.78
N PHE A 39 -3.42 -15.14 5.05
CA PHE A 39 -4.06 -16.36 5.54
C PHE A 39 -5.41 -16.61 4.85
N LYS A 40 -6.26 -15.57 4.73
CA LYS A 40 -7.54 -15.64 4.02
C LYS A 40 -7.33 -15.93 2.53
N ALA A 41 -6.35 -15.30 1.89
CA ALA A 41 -6.02 -15.53 0.49
C ALA A 41 -5.51 -16.95 0.24
N GLY A 42 -4.57 -17.45 1.04
CA GLY A 42 -4.08 -18.82 0.93
C GLY A 42 -5.17 -19.87 1.16
N MET A 43 -6.10 -19.61 2.09
CA MET A 43 -7.24 -20.50 2.33
C MET A 43 -8.29 -20.42 1.22
N LYS A 44 -8.43 -19.28 0.53
CA LYS A 44 -9.32 -19.14 -0.64
C LYS A 44 -8.66 -19.63 -1.93
N ASP A 45 -7.34 -19.57 -2.07
CA ASP A 45 -6.60 -20.07 -3.24
C ASP A 45 -6.63 -21.60 -3.32
N GLU A 46 -6.78 -22.32 -2.19
CA GLU A 46 -7.08 -23.77 -2.21
C GLU A 46 -8.50 -24.08 -2.73
N ASP A 47 -9.43 -23.13 -2.61
CA ASP A 47 -10.82 -23.25 -3.11
C ASP A 47 -11.02 -22.65 -4.52
N GLU A 48 -10.18 -21.70 -4.94
CA GLU A 48 -10.42 -20.83 -6.11
C GLU A 48 -9.11 -20.56 -6.88
N THR A 49 -8.52 -21.59 -7.50
CA THR A 49 -7.41 -21.42 -8.46
C THR A 49 -7.86 -20.65 -9.72
N ALA A 50 -8.13 -19.34 -9.63
CA ALA A 50 -8.12 -18.35 -10.74
C ALA A 50 -8.87 -17.05 -10.36
N SER A 51 -8.24 -16.11 -9.65
CA SER A 51 -8.34 -14.66 -9.90
C SER A 51 -7.90 -13.86 -8.67
N SER A 52 -6.76 -13.18 -8.77
CA SER A 52 -6.69 -11.71 -8.67
C SER A 52 -5.24 -11.28 -8.43
N ASN A 53 -4.70 -10.60 -9.44
CA ASN A 53 -3.42 -9.92 -9.46
C ASN A 53 -3.28 -8.97 -8.23
N PRO A 54 -2.15 -8.96 -7.48
CA PRO A 54 -1.98 -8.01 -6.39
C PRO A 54 -1.97 -6.58 -6.97
N PRO A 55 -2.64 -5.60 -6.32
CA PRO A 55 -2.56 -4.22 -6.76
C PRO A 55 -1.10 -3.80 -6.67
N VAL A 56 -0.53 -3.50 -7.84
CA VAL A 56 0.76 -2.84 -8.01
C VAL A 56 0.81 -1.67 -7.04
N GLN A 57 1.63 -1.84 -6.01
CA GLN A 57 1.91 -0.81 -5.03
C GLN A 57 2.68 0.27 -5.77
N VAL A 58 1.99 1.37 -6.08
CA VAL A 58 2.60 2.62 -6.53
C VAL A 58 3.54 3.12 -5.43
N ALA A 59 4.80 2.70 -5.50
CA ALA A 59 5.92 3.40 -4.90
C ALA A 59 6.55 4.29 -5.99
N PRO A 60 6.95 5.53 -5.63
CA PRO A 60 7.21 6.62 -6.56
C PRO A 60 8.45 6.37 -7.43
N PRO A 61 8.49 6.80 -8.70
CA PRO A 61 9.76 6.92 -9.39
C PRO A 61 10.55 8.09 -8.78
N ALA A 62 11.31 7.80 -7.73
CA ALA A 62 12.56 8.49 -7.48
C ALA A 62 13.44 8.24 -8.71
N GLY A 63 13.66 9.28 -9.53
CA GLY A 63 14.55 9.17 -10.69
C GLY A 63 14.21 10.02 -11.93
N ALA A 64 13.32 11.02 -11.84
CA ALA A 64 13.01 11.91 -12.97
C ALA A 64 13.46 13.37 -12.75
N ALA A 65 14.48 13.60 -11.93
CA ALA A 65 15.16 14.90 -11.86
C ALA A 65 16.67 14.66 -11.76
N ALA A 66 17.40 15.18 -12.76
CA ALA A 66 18.86 15.22 -12.92
C ALA A 66 19.55 13.99 -13.55
N SER A 67 19.73 14.10 -14.88
CA SER A 67 20.63 13.38 -15.82
C SER A 67 19.76 12.82 -16.96
N THR A 68 19.73 13.36 -18.17
CA THR A 68 20.82 13.77 -19.04
C THR A 68 20.29 14.81 -20.05
N ALA A 69 20.58 16.08 -19.85
CA ALA A 69 20.49 17.10 -20.88
C ALA A 69 21.86 17.24 -21.56
N SER A 70 22.28 16.18 -22.23
CA SER A 70 23.36 16.17 -23.21
C SER A 70 23.20 14.90 -24.06
N VAL A 71 23.53 14.98 -25.34
CA VAL A 71 23.31 13.97 -26.40
C VAL A 71 21.99 14.12 -27.18
N GLY A 72 21.85 15.29 -27.81
CA GLY A 72 21.11 15.43 -29.07
C GLY A 72 22.04 15.10 -30.24
N VAL A 73 22.30 13.81 -30.44
CA VAL A 73 22.84 13.24 -31.68
C VAL A 73 21.76 13.37 -32.74
N GLY A 74 22.00 14.18 -33.77
CA GLY A 74 21.07 14.37 -34.87
C GLY A 74 21.61 15.37 -35.86
N ASP A 75 22.54 14.94 -36.71
CA ASP A 75 22.62 15.27 -38.15
C ASP A 75 23.94 14.74 -38.70
N ARG A 76 23.92 13.54 -39.28
CA ARG A 76 24.95 13.15 -40.26
C ARG A 76 24.49 13.71 -41.61
N PRO A 77 25.25 14.63 -42.23
CA PRO A 77 24.91 15.13 -43.55
C PRO A 77 25.02 14.01 -44.58
N ARG A 78 23.97 13.90 -45.39
CA ARG A 78 23.85 13.01 -46.54
C ARG A 78 25.09 13.10 -47.43
N ASP A 79 25.74 11.96 -47.56
CA ASP A 79 26.63 11.58 -48.64
C ASP A 79 25.89 11.64 -49.98
N HIS A 80 26.09 12.75 -50.70
CA HIS A 80 25.90 12.86 -52.14
C HIS A 80 27.27 13.19 -52.76
N ALA A 81 27.90 12.18 -53.36
CA ALA A 81 28.92 12.31 -54.41
C ALA A 81 28.96 11.00 -55.22
#